data_AF-A0A2M8BSP3-F1
#
_entry.id   AF-A0A2M8BSP3-F1
#
_cell.length_a   1.000
_cell.length_b   1.000
_cell.length_c   1.000
_cell.angle_alpha   90.00
_cell.angle_beta   90.00
_cell.angle_gamma   90.00
#
_symmetry.space_group_name_H-M   'P 1'
#
loop_
_entity.id
_entity.type
_entity.pdbx_description
1 polymer ?
#
loop_
_entity_poly.entity_id
_entity_poly.type
_entity_poly.pdbx_seq_one_letter_code
_entity_poly.pdbx_strand_id
1 'polypeptide(L)'
;MSMKKMLNWFVTVEPEAGAKVPKQAADKNPEVAAEAALARAEEGPVGREVEPRRVRDLDVDFKAGRLDENQTADLGSMFDGAMETGTLPSPDEIYTSHALPTSTDEGFHVFHVERLLDSKYLQGLGRQVKKASILVALEANQVSIEGVIQDAISRDNALDQTEELLRAELDVAEHDIKTRNTEIEEEIALFLEEKRKEMSDNRALLQQKQNDFDQWLVVKRQEEMRLYNTVSILVEEHANPITTD
;
A
#
# COMPACT_ATOMS: atom_id res chain seq x y z
N MET A 1 -25.46 -22.39 23.93
CA MET A 1 -24.67 -21.14 24.05
C MET A 1 -25.00 -20.28 22.82
N SER A 2 -25.52 -19.09 23.06
CA SER A 2 -26.28 -18.27 22.09
C SER A 2 -25.38 -17.47 21.13
N MET A 3 -25.77 -17.42 19.86
CA MET A 3 -25.28 -16.55 18.76
C MET A 3 -25.54 -15.07 19.05
N LYS A 4 -24.96 -14.55 20.15
CA LYS A 4 -25.17 -13.16 20.62
C LYS A 4 -23.86 -12.45 21.00
N LYS A 5 -22.71 -12.96 20.54
CA LYS A 5 -21.37 -12.43 20.87
C LYS A 5 -20.49 -12.12 19.65
N MET A 6 -21.06 -11.85 18.47
CA MET A 6 -20.31 -11.39 17.29
C MET A 6 -20.85 -10.07 16.70
N LEU A 7 -21.29 -9.15 17.56
CA LEU A 7 -21.50 -7.75 17.18
C LEU A 7 -21.08 -6.88 18.34
N ASN A 8 -19.77 -6.64 18.47
CA ASN A 8 -19.28 -5.57 19.32
C ASN A 8 -17.96 -5.02 18.76
N TRP A 9 -18.05 -4.34 17.61
CA TRP A 9 -17.00 -3.42 17.16
C TRP A 9 -17.57 -2.34 16.22
N PHE A 10 -18.62 -1.66 16.67
CA PHE A 10 -18.92 -0.31 16.17
C PHE A 10 -18.61 0.66 17.30
N VAL A 11 -17.50 1.37 17.15
CA VAL A 11 -17.11 2.48 18.02
C VAL A 11 -18.12 3.60 17.82
N THR A 12 -18.89 3.90 18.86
CA THR A 12 -19.70 5.10 18.98
C THR A 12 -18.76 6.29 19.11
N VAL A 13 -18.62 7.10 18.06
CA VAL A 13 -17.99 8.42 18.16
C VAL A 13 -19.12 9.41 18.45
N GLU A 14 -19.26 9.79 19.72
CA GLU A 14 -20.01 10.99 20.09
C GLU A 14 -19.25 12.24 19.58
N PRO A 15 -19.93 13.26 19.04
CA PRO A 15 -19.26 14.46 18.56
C PRO A 15 -19.01 15.42 19.74
N GLU A 16 -17.76 15.53 20.18
CA GLU A 16 -17.34 16.64 21.03
C GLU A 16 -17.44 17.98 20.29
N ALA A 17 -18.01 18.95 21.00
CA ALA A 17 -18.25 20.30 20.53
C ALA A 17 -16.93 21.07 20.31
N GLY A 18 -16.83 21.73 19.16
CA GLY A 18 -15.99 22.92 19.02
C GLY A 18 -14.85 22.84 18.02
N ALA A 19 -15.16 22.85 16.72
CA ALA A 19 -14.23 23.36 15.71
C ALA A 19 -15.02 24.02 14.56
N LYS A 20 -14.68 25.27 14.26
CA LYS A 20 -15.33 26.09 13.22
C LYS A 20 -15.03 25.53 11.83
N VAL A 21 -16.08 25.11 11.12
CA VAL A 21 -16.03 24.79 9.69
C VAL A 21 -16.15 26.09 8.89
N PRO A 22 -15.23 26.42 7.96
CA PRO A 22 -15.49 27.45 6.97
C PRO A 22 -16.50 26.91 5.94
N LYS A 23 -17.63 27.60 5.81
CA LYS A 23 -18.63 27.37 4.76
C LYS A 23 -18.02 27.66 3.39
N GLN A 24 -17.86 26.64 2.56
CA GLN A 24 -18.11 26.69 1.11
C GLN A 24 -17.91 25.30 0.48
N ALA A 25 -18.61 25.07 -0.64
CA ALA A 25 -18.67 23.84 -1.44
C ALA A 25 -19.66 22.75 -0.99
N ALA A 26 -20.92 23.12 -0.82
CA ALA A 26 -22.00 22.22 -1.21
C ALA A 26 -22.16 22.35 -2.73
N ASP A 27 -21.72 21.32 -3.47
CA ASP A 27 -22.34 20.80 -4.70
C ASP A 27 -21.33 19.94 -5.48
N LYS A 28 -21.05 18.72 -4.99
CA LYS A 28 -20.57 17.59 -5.81
C LYS A 28 -21.05 16.28 -5.18
N ASN A 29 -21.72 15.48 -6.00
CA ASN A 29 -22.30 14.19 -5.69
C ASN A 29 -21.27 13.27 -4.96
N PRO A 30 -21.61 12.64 -3.82
CA PRO A 30 -20.64 11.89 -3.00
C PRO A 30 -20.07 10.63 -3.69
N GLU A 31 -20.71 10.13 -4.75
CA GLU A 31 -20.16 9.04 -5.58
C GLU A 31 -18.96 9.48 -6.43
N VAL A 32 -18.98 10.69 -7.00
CA VAL A 32 -17.89 11.20 -7.85
C VAL A 32 -16.65 11.51 -7.01
N ALA A 33 -16.83 11.86 -5.73
CA ALA A 33 -15.73 12.05 -4.79
C ALA A 33 -15.07 10.72 -4.38
N ALA A 34 -15.83 9.63 -4.31
CA ALA A 34 -15.30 8.30 -4.04
C ALA A 34 -14.54 7.73 -5.26
N GLU A 35 -15.07 7.91 -6.46
CA GLU A 35 -14.41 7.51 -7.72
C GLU A 35 -13.13 8.32 -7.98
N ALA A 36 -13.16 9.63 -7.71
CA ALA A 36 -11.97 10.49 -7.81
C ALA A 36 -10.94 10.24 -6.70
N ALA A 37 -11.33 9.66 -5.57
CA ALA A 37 -10.39 9.22 -4.53
C ALA A 37 -9.75 7.87 -4.87
N LEU A 38 -10.48 6.97 -5.55
CA LEU A 38 -9.96 5.70 -6.06
C LEU A 38 -8.94 5.95 -7.19
N ALA A 39 -9.25 6.83 -8.15
CA ALA A 39 -8.35 7.20 -9.24
C ALA A 39 -7.09 7.95 -8.77
N ARG A 40 -7.13 8.58 -7.58
CA ARG A 40 -5.98 9.28 -6.99
C ARG A 40 -5.09 8.39 -6.12
N ALA A 41 -5.56 7.17 -5.82
CA ALA A 41 -4.77 6.13 -5.16
C ALA A 41 -4.00 5.25 -6.17
N GLU A 42 -4.36 5.29 -7.46
CA GLU A 42 -3.63 4.62 -8.55
C GLU A 42 -2.38 5.39 -9.02
N GLU A 43 -2.27 6.67 -8.71
CA GLU A 43 -1.02 7.42 -8.89
C GLU A 43 -0.17 7.25 -7.62
N GLY A 44 0.53 6.12 -7.55
CA GLY A 44 1.67 5.94 -6.65
C GLY A 44 2.63 7.13 -6.77
N PRO A 45 3.43 7.43 -5.72
CA PRO A 45 4.31 8.58 -5.75
C PRO A 45 5.20 8.49 -6.99
N VAL A 46 5.04 9.44 -7.91
CA VAL A 46 5.87 9.59 -9.11
C VAL A 46 7.32 9.52 -8.64
N GLY A 47 7.97 8.38 -8.90
CA GLY A 47 9.36 8.17 -8.59
C GLY A 47 10.12 9.35 -9.16
N ARG A 48 10.80 10.11 -8.28
CA ARG A 48 11.75 11.10 -8.75
C ARG A 48 12.77 10.30 -9.55
N GLU A 49 12.74 10.47 -10.87
CA GLU A 49 13.81 10.02 -11.75
C GLU A 49 15.05 10.81 -11.34
N VAL A 50 15.81 10.24 -10.41
CA VAL A 50 17.12 10.76 -10.02
C VAL A 50 18.00 10.47 -11.22
N GLU A 51 18.20 11.48 -12.08
CA GLU A 51 19.18 11.37 -13.16
C GLU A 51 20.52 10.92 -12.54
N PRO A 52 21.19 9.90 -13.10
CA PRO A 52 22.48 9.48 -12.61
C PRO A 52 23.42 10.69 -12.66
N ARG A 53 23.96 11.08 -11.51
CA ARG A 53 24.90 12.20 -11.41
C ARG A 53 26.14 11.82 -12.19
N ARG A 54 26.21 12.28 -13.44
CA ARG A 54 27.38 12.09 -14.31
C ARG A 54 28.58 12.79 -13.65
N VAL A 55 29.40 12.01 -12.97
CA VAL A 55 30.69 12.47 -12.43
C VAL A 55 31.48 12.99 -13.64
N ARG A 56 31.84 14.27 -13.62
CA ARG A 56 32.62 14.90 -14.69
C ARG A 56 33.90 14.10 -14.92
N ASP A 57 34.08 13.66 -16.16
CA ASP A 57 35.30 13.22 -16.86
C ASP A 57 36.60 13.36 -16.06
N LEU A 58 36.76 12.56 -15.02
CA LEU A 58 38.06 12.23 -14.44
C LEU A 58 38.38 10.87 -15.04
N ASP A 59 39.37 10.83 -15.93
CA ASP A 59 39.94 9.62 -16.54
C ASP A 59 40.55 8.72 -15.45
N VAL A 60 39.70 8.10 -14.64
CA VAL A 60 40.05 7.05 -13.71
C VAL A 60 39.34 5.82 -14.23
N ASP A 61 40.08 4.95 -14.92
CA ASP A 61 39.60 3.62 -15.34
C ASP A 61 39.19 2.84 -14.08
N PHE A 62 37.93 2.98 -13.67
CA PHE A 62 37.40 2.37 -12.47
C PHE A 62 36.45 1.24 -12.86
N LYS A 63 36.91 -0.01 -12.65
CA LYS A 63 36.03 -1.16 -12.65
C LYS A 63 35.32 -1.19 -11.30
N ALA A 64 34.11 -0.65 -11.23
CA ALA A 64 33.21 -0.94 -10.13
C ALA A 64 33.06 -2.47 -10.04
N GLY A 65 33.55 -3.06 -8.95
CA GLY A 65 33.29 -4.46 -8.65
C GLY A 65 31.79 -4.60 -8.44
N ARG A 66 31.13 -5.35 -9.33
CA ARG A 66 29.75 -5.78 -9.09
C ARG A 66 29.75 -6.58 -7.79
N LEU A 67 28.75 -6.32 -6.92
CA LEU A 67 28.54 -7.11 -5.71
C LEU A 67 28.65 -8.60 -6.00
N ASP A 68 29.33 -9.32 -5.12
CA ASP A 68 29.28 -10.77 -5.16
C ASP A 68 27.94 -11.29 -4.62
N GLU A 69 27.67 -12.57 -4.88
CA GLU A 69 26.39 -13.21 -4.51
C GLU A 69 26.13 -13.18 -3.00
N ASN A 70 27.18 -13.22 -2.18
CA ASN A 70 27.07 -13.18 -0.73
C ASN A 70 26.72 -11.77 -0.24
N GLN A 71 27.34 -10.74 -0.83
CA GLN A 71 27.05 -9.34 -0.52
C GLN A 71 25.63 -8.95 -0.93
N THR A 72 25.15 -9.45 -2.07
CA THR A 72 23.75 -9.24 -2.47
C THR A 72 22.77 -9.93 -1.52
N ALA A 73 23.09 -11.13 -1.04
CA ALA A 73 22.24 -11.87 -0.11
C ALA A 73 22.21 -11.23 1.29
N ASP A 74 23.35 -10.75 1.78
CA ASP A 74 23.46 -10.06 3.06
C ASP A 74 22.66 -8.75 3.05
N LEU A 75 22.81 -7.94 2.00
CA LEU A 75 21.99 -6.75 1.78
C LEU A 75 20.50 -7.08 1.71
N GLY A 76 20.10 -8.07 0.92
CA GLY A 76 18.70 -8.50 0.83
C GLY A 76 18.12 -8.92 2.19
N SER A 77 18.88 -9.68 2.99
CA SER A 77 18.44 -10.05 4.34
C SER A 77 18.36 -8.87 5.30
N MET A 78 19.25 -7.89 5.18
CA MET A 78 19.20 -6.65 5.97
C MET A 78 17.96 -5.83 5.63
N PHE A 79 17.58 -5.77 4.35
CA PHE A 79 16.39 -5.05 3.90
C PHE A 79 15.09 -5.78 4.25
N ASP A 80 15.06 -7.11 4.19
CA ASP A 80 13.90 -7.90 4.63
C ASP A 80 13.62 -7.69 6.13
N GLY A 81 14.68 -7.71 6.96
CA GLY A 81 14.57 -7.36 8.39
C GLY A 81 14.19 -5.89 8.64
N ALA A 82 14.66 -4.97 7.79
CA ALA A 82 14.28 -3.56 7.84
C ALA A 82 12.80 -3.34 7.50
N MET A 83 12.25 -4.12 6.57
CA MET A 83 10.83 -4.11 6.20
C MET A 83 9.95 -4.62 7.34
N GLU A 84 10.39 -5.64 8.07
CA GLU A 84 9.67 -6.11 9.28
C GLU A 84 9.72 -5.10 10.43
N THR A 85 10.85 -4.41 10.61
CA THR A 85 11.07 -3.46 11.72
C THR A 85 10.70 -2.01 11.38
N GLY A 86 10.38 -1.72 10.12
CA GLY A 86 10.09 -0.38 9.61
C GLY A 86 11.27 0.59 9.65
N THR A 87 12.50 0.09 9.79
CA THR A 87 13.71 0.93 9.93
C THR A 87 14.72 0.56 8.86
N LEU A 88 15.00 1.49 7.93
CA LEU A 88 16.01 1.30 6.89
C LEU A 88 17.41 1.14 7.49
N PRO A 89 18.28 0.31 6.86
CA PRO A 89 19.65 0.18 7.30
C PRO A 89 20.39 1.52 7.21
N SER A 90 21.21 1.78 8.21
CA SER A 90 22.02 2.98 8.26
C SER A 90 23.15 2.96 7.21
N PRO A 91 23.68 4.12 6.78
CA PRO A 91 24.80 4.15 5.86
C PRO A 91 26.03 3.36 6.33
N ASP A 92 26.29 3.31 7.63
CA ASP A 92 27.41 2.53 8.19
C ASP A 92 27.19 1.02 8.06
N GLU A 93 25.96 0.55 8.17
CA GLU A 93 25.59 -0.86 7.91
C GLU A 93 25.75 -1.20 6.43
N ILE A 94 25.36 -0.29 5.53
CA ILE A 94 25.61 -0.42 4.09
C ILE A 94 27.11 -0.46 3.80
N TYR A 95 27.92 0.43 4.39
CA TYR A 95 29.38 0.36 4.18
C TYR A 95 29.98 -0.95 4.68
N THR A 96 29.47 -1.49 5.79
CA THR A 96 29.94 -2.76 6.34
C THR A 96 29.63 -3.94 5.42
N SER A 97 28.44 -4.00 4.81
CA SER A 97 28.07 -5.06 3.86
C SER A 97 28.90 -5.01 2.57
N HIS A 98 29.38 -3.82 2.20
CA HIS A 98 30.33 -3.60 1.10
C HIS A 98 31.81 -3.77 1.53
N ALA A 99 32.07 -4.28 2.74
CA ALA A 99 33.40 -4.44 3.33
C ALA A 99 34.23 -3.14 3.40
N LEU A 100 33.56 -1.98 3.50
CA LEU A 100 34.16 -0.68 3.69
C LEU A 100 34.24 -0.32 5.17
N PRO A 101 35.28 0.42 5.61
CA PRO A 101 35.38 0.91 6.98
C PRO A 101 34.20 1.81 7.34
N THR A 102 33.74 1.72 8.58
CA THR A 102 32.66 2.57 9.11
C THR A 102 33.12 4.00 9.31
N SER A 103 32.19 4.94 9.44
CA SER A 103 32.49 6.35 9.75
C SER A 103 33.23 6.54 11.09
N THR A 104 33.21 5.51 11.95
CA THR A 104 33.86 5.49 13.27
C THR A 104 35.27 4.88 13.28
N ASP A 105 35.72 4.26 12.19
CA ASP A 105 37.02 3.57 12.18
C ASP A 105 38.20 4.53 12.33
N GLU A 106 39.23 4.10 13.06
CA GLU A 106 40.48 4.84 13.24
C GLU A 106 41.34 4.78 11.97
N GLY A 107 40.96 5.52 10.94
CA GLY A 107 41.68 5.60 9.67
C GLY A 107 41.53 6.98 9.00
N PHE A 108 42.47 7.32 8.12
CA PHE A 108 42.42 8.58 7.36
C PHE A 108 41.65 8.39 6.05
N HIS A 109 40.33 8.21 6.15
CA HIS A 109 39.38 8.03 5.04
C HIS A 109 38.54 9.31 4.81
N VAL A 110 37.57 9.31 3.88
CA VAL A 110 36.85 10.53 3.46
C VAL A 110 36.18 11.27 4.63
N PHE A 111 35.60 10.56 5.60
CA PHE A 111 34.97 11.15 6.79
C PHE A 111 35.97 11.82 7.73
N HIS A 112 37.24 11.41 7.72
CA HIS A 112 38.28 12.13 8.46
C HIS A 112 38.57 13.49 7.81
N VAL A 113 38.58 13.56 6.48
CA VAL A 113 38.74 14.82 5.74
C VAL A 113 37.54 15.74 5.95
N GLU A 114 36.32 15.19 5.98
CA GLU A 114 35.11 15.93 6.36
C GLU A 114 35.24 16.52 7.77
N ARG A 115 35.63 15.71 8.76
CA ARG A 115 35.86 16.15 10.14
C ARG A 115 36.91 17.25 10.24
N LEU A 116 37.98 17.18 9.44
CA LEU A 116 38.99 18.24 9.37
C LEU A 116 38.43 19.53 8.76
N LEU A 117 37.65 19.43 7.69
CA LEU A 117 36.98 20.56 7.06
C LEU A 117 36.00 21.27 7.99
N ASP A 118 35.33 20.51 8.85
CA ASP A 118 34.42 21.01 9.88
C ASP A 118 35.12 21.53 11.14
N SER A 119 36.45 21.40 11.21
CA SER A 119 37.19 21.98 12.33
C SER A 119 37.08 23.51 12.31
N LYS A 120 36.97 24.08 13.51
CA LYS A 120 36.96 25.54 13.73
C LYS A 120 38.13 26.29 13.08
N TYR A 121 39.23 25.58 12.82
CA TYR A 121 40.44 26.14 12.23
C TYR A 121 40.36 26.26 10.71
N LEU A 122 39.56 25.42 10.04
CA LEU A 122 39.44 25.41 8.58
C LEU A 122 38.13 26.03 8.09
N GLN A 123 37.03 25.97 8.84
CA GLN A 123 35.70 26.40 8.39
C GLN A 123 35.67 27.80 7.74
N GLY A 124 36.34 28.79 8.34
CA GLY A 124 36.39 30.18 7.86
C GLY A 124 37.41 30.49 6.75
N LEU A 125 38.22 29.51 6.34
CA LEU A 125 39.28 29.72 5.35
C LEU A 125 38.76 29.58 3.90
N GLY A 126 39.44 30.25 2.97
CA GLY A 126 39.17 30.13 1.53
C GLY A 126 39.49 28.71 1.00
N ARG A 127 38.80 28.30 -0.07
CA ARG A 127 38.89 26.94 -0.65
C ARG A 127 40.34 26.48 -0.94
N GLN A 128 41.19 27.38 -1.43
CA GLN A 128 42.59 27.05 -1.72
C GLN A 128 43.42 26.80 -0.47
N VAL A 129 43.16 27.54 0.62
CA VAL A 129 43.85 27.35 1.90
C VAL A 129 43.39 26.04 2.54
N LYS A 130 42.07 25.75 2.51
CA LYS A 130 41.53 24.45 2.95
C LYS A 130 42.20 23.29 2.21
N LYS A 131 42.29 23.37 0.88
CA LYS A 131 42.96 22.35 0.06
C LYS A 131 44.42 22.15 0.46
N ALA A 132 45.19 23.23 0.59
CA ALA A 132 46.59 23.15 0.98
C ALA A 132 46.77 22.53 2.38
N SER A 133 45.95 22.95 3.35
CA SER A 133 45.97 22.39 4.71
C SER A 133 45.64 20.90 4.75
N ILE A 134 44.67 20.44 3.95
CA ILE A 134 44.33 19.02 3.86
C ILE A 134 45.46 18.21 3.21
N LEU A 135 46.07 18.71 2.13
CA LEU A 135 47.19 18.04 1.49
C LEU A 135 48.36 17.83 2.46
N VAL A 136 48.67 18.85 3.27
CA VAL A 136 49.71 18.73 4.32
C VAL A 136 49.30 17.70 5.38
N ALA A 137 48.04 17.68 5.79
CA ALA A 137 47.54 16.68 6.75
C ALA A 137 47.61 15.25 6.17
N LEU A 138 47.28 15.07 4.89
CA LEU A 138 47.38 13.79 4.19
C LEU A 138 48.83 13.31 4.11
N GLU A 139 49.76 14.20 3.73
CA GLU A 139 51.19 13.91 3.66
C GLU A 139 51.75 13.53 5.05
N ALA A 140 51.34 14.24 6.11
CA ALA A 140 51.76 13.93 7.48
C ALA A 140 51.27 12.56 7.97
N ASN A 141 50.14 12.08 7.45
CA ASN A 141 49.57 10.77 7.78
C ASN A 141 49.93 9.69 6.74
N GLN A 142 50.82 10.00 5.79
CA GLN A 142 51.26 9.08 4.72
C GLN A 142 50.11 8.51 3.88
N VAL A 143 49.03 9.29 3.71
CA VAL A 143 47.85 8.90 2.93
C VAL A 143 47.85 9.65 1.60
N SER A 144 47.64 8.93 0.50
CA SER A 144 47.54 9.52 -0.83
C SER A 144 46.20 10.21 -1.02
N ILE A 145 46.18 11.32 -1.76
CA ILE A 145 44.93 11.98 -2.15
C ILE A 145 44.08 11.06 -3.02
N GLU A 146 44.72 10.25 -3.86
CA GLU A 146 44.08 9.22 -4.67
C GLU A 146 43.37 8.20 -3.78
N GLY A 147 43.95 7.79 -2.65
CA GLY A 147 43.34 6.85 -1.72
C GLY A 147 42.05 7.37 -1.10
N VAL A 148 42.03 8.66 -0.70
CA VAL A 148 40.81 9.29 -0.17
C VAL A 148 39.74 9.45 -1.24
N ILE A 149 40.13 9.81 -2.47
CA ILE A 149 39.20 9.90 -3.60
C ILE A 149 38.61 8.52 -3.91
N GLN A 150 39.43 7.46 -3.91
CA GLN A 150 38.96 6.09 -4.13
C GLN A 150 38.02 5.61 -3.02
N ASP A 151 38.27 5.96 -1.76
CA ASP A 151 37.36 5.67 -0.65
C ASP A 151 36.00 6.37 -0.85
N ALA A 152 36.01 7.65 -1.23
CA ALA A 152 34.78 8.39 -1.51
C ALA A 152 33.98 7.78 -2.67
N ILE A 153 34.66 7.41 -3.77
CA ILE A 153 34.05 6.74 -4.92
C ILE A 153 33.50 5.38 -4.53
N SER A 154 34.21 4.60 -3.72
CA SER A 154 33.77 3.27 -3.29
C SER A 154 32.51 3.36 -2.43
N ARG A 155 32.41 4.36 -1.56
CA ARG A 155 31.22 4.62 -0.74
C ARG A 155 30.02 5.09 -1.57
N ASP A 156 30.24 5.94 -2.56
CA ASP A 156 29.19 6.39 -3.49
C ASP A 156 28.63 5.20 -4.29
N ASN A 157 29.52 4.37 -4.85
CA ASN A 157 29.12 3.14 -5.53
C ASN A 157 28.39 2.15 -4.62
N ALA A 158 28.78 2.05 -3.35
CA ALA A 158 28.07 1.22 -2.39
C ALA A 158 26.62 1.67 -2.21
N LEU A 159 26.40 2.98 -2.13
CA LEU A 159 25.06 3.56 -2.06
C LEU A 159 24.27 3.32 -3.36
N ASP A 160 24.89 3.54 -4.52
CA ASP A 160 24.24 3.34 -5.82
C ASP A 160 23.82 1.88 -6.05
N GLN A 161 24.67 0.92 -5.68
CA GLN A 161 24.37 -0.51 -5.81
C GLN A 161 23.24 -0.94 -4.87
N THR A 162 23.22 -0.40 -3.65
CA THR A 162 22.13 -0.63 -2.71
C THR A 162 20.82 0.00 -3.21
N GLU A 163 20.86 1.18 -3.83
CA GLU A 163 19.69 1.78 -4.47
C GLU A 163 19.16 0.90 -5.62
N GLU A 164 20.03 0.36 -6.46
CA GLU A 164 19.63 -0.53 -7.56
C GLU A 164 18.91 -1.79 -7.05
N LEU A 165 19.43 -2.40 -5.96
CA LEU A 165 18.78 -3.54 -5.31
C LEU A 165 17.39 -3.19 -4.76
N LEU A 166 17.29 -2.06 -4.04
CA LEU A 166 16.02 -1.59 -3.48
C LEU A 166 14.97 -1.29 -4.56
N ARG A 167 15.39 -0.73 -5.69
CA ARG A 167 14.51 -0.52 -6.84
C ARG A 167 14.00 -1.85 -7.40
N ALA A 168 14.87 -2.84 -7.54
CA ALA A 168 14.48 -4.16 -8.01
C ALA A 168 13.50 -4.86 -7.05
N GLU A 169 13.73 -4.77 -5.74
CA GLU A 169 12.81 -5.30 -4.72
C GLU A 169 11.46 -4.59 -4.75
N LEU A 170 11.46 -3.27 -4.91
CA LEU A 170 10.23 -2.48 -5.07
C LEU A 170 9.45 -2.91 -6.30
N ASP A 171 10.11 -3.05 -7.45
CA ASP A 171 9.47 -3.47 -8.71
C ASP A 171 8.79 -4.85 -8.57
N VAL A 172 9.45 -5.79 -7.88
CA VAL A 172 8.88 -7.12 -7.58
C VAL A 172 7.67 -6.99 -6.66
N ALA A 173 7.78 -6.22 -5.57
CA ALA A 173 6.68 -6.02 -4.63
C ALA A 173 5.47 -5.35 -5.29
N GLU A 174 5.69 -4.32 -6.12
CA GLU A 174 4.64 -3.65 -6.87
C GLU A 174 3.93 -4.61 -7.83
N HIS A 175 4.69 -5.42 -8.56
CA HIS A 175 4.15 -6.44 -9.45
C HIS A 175 3.29 -7.46 -8.70
N ASP A 176 3.79 -7.98 -7.58
CA ASP A 176 3.11 -9.02 -6.81
C ASP A 176 1.85 -8.49 -6.14
N ILE A 177 1.89 -7.28 -5.56
CA ILE A 177 0.72 -6.61 -4.99
C ILE A 177 -0.32 -6.36 -6.06
N LYS A 178 0.09 -5.87 -7.24
CA LYS A 178 -0.84 -5.62 -8.35
C LYS A 178 -1.50 -6.90 -8.82
N THR A 179 -0.73 -7.97 -9.00
CA THR A 179 -1.25 -9.29 -9.38
C THR A 179 -2.24 -9.81 -8.34
N ARG A 180 -1.88 -9.75 -7.06
CA ARG A 180 -2.75 -10.15 -5.94
C ARG A 180 -4.06 -9.35 -5.93
N ASN A 181 -3.99 -8.04 -6.16
CA ASN A 181 -5.17 -7.18 -6.22
C ASN A 181 -6.09 -7.57 -7.38
N THR A 182 -5.52 -7.84 -8.57
CA THR A 182 -6.33 -8.29 -9.71
C THR A 182 -7.01 -9.64 -9.45
N GLU A 183 -6.33 -10.60 -8.80
CA GLU A 183 -6.94 -11.87 -8.41
C GLU A 183 -8.11 -11.67 -7.44
N ILE A 184 -7.95 -10.78 -6.44
CA ILE A 184 -9.00 -10.46 -5.48
C ILE A 184 -10.21 -9.82 -6.18
N GLU A 185 -9.98 -8.91 -7.13
CA GLU A 185 -11.05 -8.28 -7.91
C GLU A 185 -11.84 -9.30 -8.73
N GLU A 186 -11.15 -10.26 -9.35
CA GLU A 186 -11.79 -11.35 -10.09
C GLU A 186 -12.60 -12.28 -9.17
N GLU A 187 -12.07 -12.64 -7.99
CA GLU A 187 -12.78 -13.42 -6.98
C GLU A 187 -14.06 -12.71 -6.51
N ILE A 188 -13.97 -11.40 -6.24
CA ILE A 188 -15.11 -10.57 -5.86
C ILE A 188 -16.16 -10.54 -6.99
N ALA A 189 -15.73 -10.37 -8.24
CA ALA A 189 -16.63 -10.32 -9.38
C ALA A 189 -17.43 -11.63 -9.53
N LEU A 190 -16.76 -12.78 -9.44
CA LEU A 190 -17.39 -14.10 -9.51
C LEU A 190 -18.37 -14.31 -8.34
N PHE A 191 -17.96 -13.97 -7.12
CA PHE A 191 -18.83 -14.09 -5.95
C PHE A 191 -20.08 -13.21 -6.06
N LEU A 192 -19.93 -11.98 -6.55
CA LEU A 192 -21.06 -11.08 -6.76
C LEU A 192 -22.02 -11.59 -7.84
N GLU A 193 -21.50 -12.16 -8.93
CA GLU A 193 -22.32 -12.78 -9.97
C GLU A 193 -23.13 -13.95 -9.42
N GLU A 194 -22.49 -14.86 -8.69
CA GLU A 194 -23.15 -16.00 -8.04
C GLU A 194 -24.26 -15.53 -7.11
N LYS A 195 -23.98 -14.55 -6.24
CA LYS A 195 -24.96 -14.04 -5.28
C LYS A 195 -26.10 -13.28 -5.95
N ARG A 196 -25.83 -12.56 -7.05
CA ARG A 196 -26.88 -11.91 -7.85
C ARG A 196 -27.81 -12.93 -8.49
N LYS A 197 -27.25 -14.03 -9.01
CA LYS A 197 -28.04 -15.13 -9.55
C LYS A 197 -28.93 -15.76 -8.48
N GLU A 198 -28.36 -16.08 -7.31
CA GLU A 198 -29.11 -16.63 -6.19
C GLU A 198 -30.27 -15.72 -5.74
N MET A 199 -30.03 -14.40 -5.64
CA MET A 199 -31.08 -13.43 -5.35
C MET A 199 -32.16 -13.36 -6.43
N SER A 200 -31.78 -13.48 -7.71
CA SER A 200 -32.73 -13.52 -8.83
C SER A 200 -33.62 -14.75 -8.76
N ASP A 201 -33.02 -15.92 -8.52
CA ASP A 201 -33.74 -17.19 -8.41
C ASP A 201 -34.71 -17.17 -7.21
N ASN A 202 -34.28 -16.63 -6.07
CA ASN A 202 -35.13 -16.45 -4.90
C ASN A 202 -36.32 -15.52 -5.16
N ARG A 203 -36.12 -14.41 -5.90
CA ARG A 203 -37.21 -13.51 -6.30
C ARG A 203 -38.18 -14.19 -7.25
N ALA A 204 -37.68 -14.96 -8.22
CA ALA A 204 -38.51 -15.72 -9.15
C ALA A 204 -39.35 -16.77 -8.41
N LEU A 205 -38.75 -17.50 -7.48
CA LEU A 205 -39.45 -18.46 -6.64
C LEU A 205 -40.54 -17.79 -5.78
N LEU A 206 -40.23 -16.65 -5.15
CA LEU A 206 -41.20 -15.90 -4.37
C LEU A 206 -42.39 -15.45 -5.24
N GLN A 207 -42.12 -14.91 -6.43
CA GLN A 207 -43.15 -14.50 -7.38
C GLN A 207 -44.02 -15.69 -7.81
N GLN A 208 -43.41 -16.85 -8.07
CA GLN A 208 -44.15 -18.06 -8.38
C GLN A 208 -45.10 -18.44 -7.25
N LYS A 209 -44.63 -18.44 -6.00
CA LYS A 209 -45.46 -18.77 -4.83
C LYS A 209 -46.60 -17.78 -4.62
N GLN A 210 -46.38 -16.49 -4.88
CA GLN A 210 -47.44 -15.48 -4.86
C GLN A 210 -48.49 -15.76 -5.93
N ASN A 211 -48.06 -16.04 -7.16
CA ASN A 211 -48.97 -16.38 -8.26
C ASN A 211 -49.78 -17.65 -7.96
N ASP A 212 -49.14 -18.70 -7.44
CA ASP A 212 -49.81 -19.94 -7.03
C ASP A 212 -50.88 -19.68 -5.96
N PHE A 213 -50.57 -18.81 -5.00
CA PHE A 213 -51.50 -18.42 -3.94
C PHE A 213 -52.69 -17.62 -4.49
N ASP A 214 -52.45 -16.66 -5.37
CA ASP A 214 -53.50 -15.87 -6.01
C ASP A 214 -54.44 -16.75 -6.85
N GLN A 215 -53.88 -17.72 -7.59
CA GLN A 215 -54.66 -18.71 -8.32
C GLN A 215 -55.52 -19.56 -7.37
N TRP A 216 -54.94 -19.99 -6.24
CA TRP A 216 -55.70 -20.72 -5.24
C TRP A 216 -56.85 -19.90 -4.65
N LEU A 217 -56.66 -18.60 -4.38
CA LEU A 217 -57.73 -17.73 -3.90
C LEU A 217 -58.91 -17.67 -4.88
N VAL A 218 -58.64 -17.64 -6.19
CA VAL A 218 -59.69 -17.69 -7.22
C VAL A 218 -60.44 -19.01 -7.18
N VAL A 219 -59.73 -20.15 -7.14
CA VAL A 219 -60.35 -21.48 -7.07
C VAL A 219 -61.16 -21.63 -5.79
N LYS A 220 -60.61 -21.21 -4.65
CA LYS A 220 -61.27 -21.22 -3.35
C LYS A 220 -62.60 -20.46 -3.40
N ARG A 221 -62.61 -19.23 -3.92
CA ARG A 221 -63.83 -18.41 -4.01
C ARG A 221 -64.88 -19.04 -4.94
N GLN A 222 -64.46 -19.63 -6.06
CA GLN A 222 -65.38 -20.34 -6.96
C GLN A 222 -66.05 -21.52 -6.25
N GLU A 223 -65.29 -22.30 -5.48
CA GLU A 223 -65.84 -23.42 -4.73
C GLU A 223 -66.71 -22.96 -3.55
N GLU A 224 -66.33 -21.91 -2.83
CA GLU A 224 -67.16 -21.30 -1.77
C GLU A 224 -68.51 -20.83 -2.34
N MET A 225 -68.53 -20.17 -3.50
CA MET A 225 -69.77 -19.80 -4.19
C MET A 225 -70.60 -21.01 -4.60
N ARG A 226 -69.97 -22.07 -5.11
CA ARG A 226 -70.65 -23.31 -5.51
C ARG A 226 -71.28 -24.01 -4.30
N LEU A 227 -70.54 -24.10 -3.20
CA LEU A 227 -71.03 -24.69 -1.96
C LEU A 227 -72.14 -23.84 -1.36
N TYR A 228 -71.98 -22.51 -1.33
CA TYR A 228 -73.01 -21.57 -0.89
C TYR A 228 -74.32 -21.79 -1.65
N ASN A 229 -74.27 -21.79 -2.98
CA ASN A 229 -75.45 -22.02 -3.84
C ASN A 229 -76.10 -23.38 -3.56
N THR A 230 -75.31 -24.42 -3.33
CA THR A 230 -75.82 -25.77 -3.04
C THR A 230 -76.52 -25.83 -1.68
N VAL A 231 -75.92 -25.22 -0.65
CA VAL A 231 -76.50 -25.17 0.71
C VAL A 231 -77.71 -24.25 0.79
N SER A 232 -77.76 -23.18 -0.01
CA SER A 232 -78.89 -22.24 -0.05
C SER A 232 -80.23 -22.89 -0.45
N ILE A 233 -80.20 -24.03 -1.14
CA ILE A 233 -81.42 -24.80 -1.47
C ILE A 233 -81.93 -25.55 -0.23
N LEU A 234 -81.05 -25.92 0.69
CA LEU A 234 -81.35 -26.77 1.85
C LEU A 234 -81.70 -25.96 3.10
N VAL A 235 -81.28 -24.69 3.17
CA VAL A 235 -81.38 -23.84 4.36
C VAL A 235 -81.84 -22.44 3.95
N GLU A 236 -82.65 -21.79 4.80
CA GLU A 236 -83.03 -20.38 4.59
C GLU A 236 -81.78 -19.48 4.50
N GLU A 237 -81.82 -18.47 3.63
CA GLU A 237 -80.65 -17.69 3.18
C GLU A 237 -79.83 -17.06 4.33
N HIS A 238 -80.47 -16.74 5.45
CA HIS A 238 -79.88 -16.15 6.65
C HIS A 238 -79.29 -17.16 7.65
N ALA A 239 -79.42 -18.47 7.37
CA ALA A 239 -78.87 -19.55 8.19
C ALA A 239 -77.79 -20.36 7.44
N ASN A 240 -77.34 -19.91 6.26
CA ASN A 240 -76.22 -20.53 5.54
C ASN A 240 -74.88 -20.17 6.21
N PRO A 241 -74.09 -21.16 6.70
CA PRO A 241 -72.84 -20.92 7.42
C PRO A 241 -71.64 -20.61 6.51
N ILE A 242 -71.79 -20.68 5.18
CA ILE A 242 -70.69 -20.46 4.23
C ILE A 242 -70.59 -18.98 3.90
N THR A 243 -69.43 -18.39 4.20
CA THR A 243 -69.11 -17.00 3.85
C THR A 243 -68.49 -16.92 2.46
N THR A 244 -68.92 -15.95 1.65
CA THR A 244 -68.46 -15.75 0.26
C THR A 244 -67.71 -14.44 0.01
N ASP A 245 -67.47 -13.66 1.07
CA ASP A 245 -66.72 -12.39 1.05
C ASP A 245 -65.19 -12.59 0.93
#